data_AF-A0A653WCA9-F1
#
_entry.id   AF-A0A653WCA9-F1
#
_cell.length_a   1.000
_cell.length_b   1.000
_cell.length_c   1.000
_cell.angle_alpha   90.00
_cell.angle_beta   90.00
_cell.angle_gamma   90.00
#
_symmetry.space_group_name_H-M   'P 1'
#
loop_
_entity.id
_entity.type
_entity.pdbx_description
1 polymer ?
#
loop_
_entity_poly.entity_id
_entity_poly.type
_entity_poly.pdbx_seq_one_letter_code
_entity_poly.pdbx_strand_id
1 'polypeptide(L)'
;MKGKSQFTKEEAREIESLIELKLQSDTTKQKSIRAKIRKLGFYASDFGLRGGFTVADFRSVVTIGGKAPLITSQNTKTTVQKRIKTTKAKQKQAKIKHSDEAYIIDLCDEVLKLKGSRQHRFDFLRGDSGTKLPVDVYYHSLNLVIEYYERQHSEAVPHFDKRMTVSGMSRGEQRKLYDERRRIELPKNGIQLVIFDYSEFAHTTGKRLLRQKKNDLAVIGKKLKVIKK
;
A
#
# COMPACT_ATOMS: atom_id res chain seq x y z
N MET A 1 23.27 10.09 11.16
CA MET A 1 22.76 8.88 11.86
C MET A 1 22.09 9.34 13.14
N LYS A 2 21.01 8.70 13.55
CA LYS A 2 20.30 8.96 14.83
C LYS A 2 20.81 8.07 15.96
N GLY A 3 21.33 6.89 15.62
CA GLY A 3 21.91 5.94 16.56
C GLY A 3 23.43 6.02 16.67
N LYS A 4 23.97 5.21 17.58
CA LYS A 4 25.40 4.95 17.73
C LYS A 4 25.79 3.66 17.02
N SER A 5 27.05 3.57 16.62
CA SER A 5 27.65 2.40 15.96
C SER A 5 28.58 1.59 16.87
N GLN A 6 28.82 2.09 18.09
CA GLN A 6 29.65 1.45 19.10
C GLN A 6 28.82 1.19 20.36
N PHE A 7 28.91 -0.03 20.88
CA PHE A 7 28.15 -0.50 22.03
C PHE A 7 29.08 -1.17 23.03
N THR A 8 28.77 -1.06 24.32
CA THR A 8 29.41 -1.91 25.33
C THR A 8 28.93 -3.37 25.18
N LYS A 9 29.62 -4.32 25.83
CA LYS A 9 29.18 -5.73 25.82
C LYS A 9 27.80 -5.89 26.46
N GLU A 10 27.48 -5.08 27.46
CA GLU A 10 26.21 -5.11 28.18
C GLU A 10 25.08 -4.55 27.32
N GLU A 11 25.30 -3.40 26.69
CA GLU A 11 24.33 -2.79 25.76
C GLU A 11 24.04 -3.72 24.57
N ALA A 12 25.08 -4.37 24.04
CA ALA A 12 24.91 -5.34 22.97
C ALA A 12 24.05 -6.54 23.41
N ARG A 13 24.30 -7.11 24.59
CA ARG A 13 23.48 -8.23 25.12
C ARG A 13 22.01 -7.83 25.29
N GLU A 14 21.76 -6.62 25.79
CA GLU A 14 20.40 -6.13 25.97
C GLU A 14 19.69 -5.91 24.62
N ILE A 15 20.39 -5.35 23.64
CA ILE A 15 19.85 -5.19 22.28
C ILE A 15 19.58 -6.56 21.63
N GLU A 16 20.47 -7.53 21.79
CA GLU A 16 20.31 -8.89 21.27
C GLU A 16 19.06 -9.57 21.84
N SER A 17 18.89 -9.54 23.17
CA SER A 17 17.71 -10.08 23.85
C SER A 17 16.42 -9.42 23.36
N LEU A 18 16.43 -8.09 23.18
CA LEU A 18 15.29 -7.36 22.63
C LEU A 18 15.01 -7.75 21.17
N ILE A 19 16.02 -8.04 20.36
CA ILE A 19 15.82 -8.50 18.98
C ILE A 19 15.18 -9.89 18.95
N GLU A 20 15.65 -10.82 19.77
CA GLU A 20 15.06 -12.16 19.88
C GLU A 20 13.59 -12.09 20.33
N LEU A 21 13.32 -11.29 21.37
CA LEU A 21 11.96 -11.07 21.86
C LEU A 21 11.06 -10.45 20.79
N LYS A 22 11.58 -9.51 19.98
CA LYS A 22 10.85 -8.90 18.87
C LYS A 22 10.46 -9.93 17.82
N LEU A 23 11.32 -10.89 17.50
CA LEU A 23 11.06 -11.91 16.47
C LEU A 23 9.92 -12.87 16.86
N GLN A 24 9.71 -13.09 18.17
CA GLN A 24 8.66 -13.97 18.70
C GLN A 24 7.36 -13.23 19.09
N SER A 25 7.36 -11.89 19.05
CA SER A 25 6.26 -11.07 19.55
C SER A 25 5.26 -10.66 18.46
N ASP A 26 4.03 -10.37 18.87
CA ASP A 26 3.00 -9.74 18.04
C ASP A 26 3.33 -8.30 17.63
N THR A 27 2.56 -7.73 16.71
CA THR A 27 2.84 -6.41 16.11
C THR A 27 2.82 -5.23 17.11
N THR A 28 2.00 -5.31 18.16
CA THR A 28 1.90 -4.28 19.20
C THR A 28 3.10 -4.33 20.14
N LYS A 29 3.47 -5.54 20.60
CA LYS A 29 4.67 -5.76 21.41
C LYS A 29 5.94 -5.40 20.65
N GLN A 30 6.04 -5.76 19.36
CA GLN A 30 7.16 -5.36 18.50
C GLN A 30 7.36 -3.84 18.43
N LYS A 31 6.29 -3.03 18.46
CA LYS A 31 6.41 -1.56 18.48
C LYS A 31 7.09 -1.08 19.76
N SER A 32 6.69 -1.60 20.91
CA SER A 32 7.29 -1.26 22.22
C SER A 32 8.76 -1.69 22.30
N ILE A 33 9.08 -2.88 21.80
CA ILE A 33 10.45 -3.42 21.80
C ILE A 33 11.37 -2.59 20.89
N ARG A 34 10.90 -2.18 19.69
CA ARG A 34 11.65 -1.25 18.82
C ARG A 34 11.94 0.08 19.50
N ALA A 35 11.04 0.58 20.36
CA ALA A 35 11.30 1.81 21.10
C ALA A 35 12.42 1.62 22.14
N LYS A 36 12.45 0.48 22.85
CA LYS A 36 13.54 0.12 23.78
C LYS A 36 14.89 0.02 23.07
N ILE A 37 14.95 -0.68 21.94
CA ILE A 37 16.16 -0.81 21.11
C ILE A 37 16.69 0.58 20.67
N ARG A 38 15.80 1.49 20.26
CA ARG A 38 16.18 2.87 19.90
C ARG A 38 16.64 3.70 21.09
N LYS A 39 16.10 3.46 22.29
CA LYS A 39 16.54 4.11 23.52
C LYS A 39 17.98 3.71 23.88
N LEU A 40 18.35 2.46 23.61
CA LEU A 40 19.73 1.95 23.71
C LEU A 40 20.64 2.46 22.58
N GLY A 41 20.11 3.22 21.62
CA GLY A 41 20.89 3.89 20.59
C GLY A 41 21.02 3.11 19.28
N PHE A 42 20.35 1.96 19.12
CA PHE A 42 20.39 1.22 17.85
C PHE A 42 19.21 1.57 16.94
N TYR A 43 19.52 2.13 15.76
CA TYR A 43 18.56 2.48 14.73
C TYR A 43 18.85 1.68 13.47
N ALA A 44 18.13 0.57 13.27
CA ALA A 44 18.28 -0.32 12.12
C ALA A 44 18.30 0.40 10.76
N SER A 45 17.52 1.48 10.61
CA SER A 45 17.49 2.31 9.40
C SER A 45 18.81 2.98 9.06
N ASP A 46 19.62 3.30 10.06
CA ASP A 46 20.93 3.95 9.89
C ASP A 46 21.95 2.99 9.26
N PHE A 47 21.71 1.68 9.38
CA PHE A 47 22.53 0.60 8.84
C PHE A 47 21.88 -0.09 7.63
N GLY A 48 20.85 0.52 7.01
CA GLY A 48 20.17 -0.02 5.83
C GLY A 48 19.19 -1.18 6.11
N LEU A 49 18.97 -1.55 7.37
CA LEU A 49 18.13 -2.67 7.78
C LEU A 49 16.64 -2.27 7.85
N ARG A 50 16.05 -1.96 6.69
CA ARG A 50 14.66 -1.44 6.56
C ARG A 50 13.58 -2.54 6.42
N GLY A 51 13.97 -3.81 6.31
CA GLY A 51 13.08 -4.95 6.03
C GLY A 51 12.85 -5.91 7.20
N GLY A 52 13.27 -5.53 8.42
CA GLY A 52 13.47 -6.48 9.52
C GLY A 52 14.97 -6.71 9.73
N PHE A 53 15.31 -7.24 10.90
CA PHE A 53 16.70 -7.51 11.29
C PHE A 53 16.73 -8.52 12.43
N THR A 54 17.77 -9.32 12.42
CA THR A 54 18.11 -10.38 13.37
C THR A 54 19.30 -9.96 14.24
N VAL A 55 19.65 -10.79 15.21
CA VAL A 55 20.87 -10.61 16.04
C VAL A 55 22.13 -10.63 15.18
N ALA A 56 22.16 -11.47 14.14
CA ALA A 56 23.28 -11.52 13.20
C ALA A 56 23.43 -10.20 12.43
N ASP A 57 22.32 -9.63 11.95
CA ASP A 57 22.32 -8.33 11.26
C ASP A 57 22.77 -7.19 12.17
N PHE A 58 22.46 -7.26 13.46
CA PHE A 58 22.96 -6.30 14.44
C PHE A 58 24.48 -6.43 14.62
N ARG A 59 24.99 -7.64 14.82
CA ARG A 59 26.43 -7.90 15.01
C ARG A 59 27.29 -7.60 13.78
N SER A 60 26.71 -7.63 12.58
CA SER A 60 27.45 -7.35 11.34
C SER A 60 27.63 -5.87 11.05
N VAL A 61 26.92 -4.99 11.76
CA VAL A 61 26.94 -3.54 11.48
C VAL A 61 27.44 -2.67 12.63
N VAL A 62 27.72 -3.25 13.81
CA VAL A 62 28.12 -2.50 15.01
C VAL A 62 29.42 -3.03 15.63
N THR A 63 30.16 -2.14 16.29
CA THR A 63 31.36 -2.46 17.07
C THR A 63 30.96 -2.72 18.52
N ILE A 64 31.41 -3.83 19.12
CA ILE A 64 31.05 -4.21 20.49
C ILE A 64 32.31 -4.29 21.35
N GLY A 65 32.42 -3.41 22.35
CA GLY A 65 33.54 -3.41 23.30
C GLY A 65 34.92 -3.34 22.64
N GLY A 66 35.05 -2.53 21.57
CA GLY A 66 36.28 -2.39 20.78
C GLY A 66 36.50 -3.48 19.73
N LYS A 67 35.65 -4.52 19.65
CA LYS A 67 35.71 -5.54 18.60
C LYS A 67 34.95 -5.08 17.36
N ALA A 68 35.61 -5.11 16.21
CA ALA A 68 35.02 -4.79 14.91
C ALA A 68 33.78 -5.67 14.62
N PRO A 69 32.86 -5.19 13.76
CA PRO A 69 31.66 -5.95 13.40
C PRO A 69 32.00 -7.34 12.89
N LEU A 70 31.21 -8.34 13.27
CA LEU A 70 31.39 -9.70 12.79
C LEU A 70 30.96 -9.76 11.32
N ILE A 71 31.94 -9.82 10.42
CA ILE A 71 31.70 -9.97 8.99
C ILE A 71 31.07 -11.35 8.75
N THR A 72 29.75 -11.41 8.67
CA THR A 72 29.07 -12.52 8.03
C THR A 72 29.20 -12.33 6.53
N SER A 73 29.92 -13.24 5.86
CA SER A 73 30.02 -13.33 4.40
C SER A 73 28.66 -13.58 3.75
N GLN A 74 27.79 -12.57 3.69
CA GLN A 74 26.68 -12.49 2.76
C GLN A 74 26.51 -11.05 2.26
N ASN A 75 27.27 -10.77 1.20
CA ASN A 75 27.00 -9.80 0.12
C ASN A 75 26.47 -8.41 0.51
N THR A 76 27.40 -7.49 0.78
CA THR A 76 27.21 -6.06 0.51
C THR A 76 28.24 -5.62 -0.53
N LYS A 77 27.86 -5.61 -1.81
CA LYS A 77 28.61 -4.90 -2.86
C LYS A 77 28.08 -3.47 -2.98
N THR A 78 28.86 -2.53 -2.45
CA THR A 78 29.09 -1.20 -3.04
C THR A 78 30.62 -1.16 -3.19
N THR A 79 31.25 -0.86 -4.33
CA THR A 79 31.41 0.51 -4.86
C THR A 79 32.03 0.46 -6.29
N VAL A 80 31.39 1.17 -7.23
CA VAL A 80 31.97 2.03 -8.31
C VAL A 80 32.66 1.46 -9.58
N GLN A 81 32.04 1.84 -10.72
CA GLN A 81 32.52 2.10 -12.10
C GLN A 81 33.04 0.95 -13.01
N LYS A 82 32.29 0.64 -14.09
CA LYS A 82 32.40 1.18 -15.47
C LYS A 82 31.72 0.21 -16.46
N ARG A 83 31.06 0.78 -17.48
CA ARG A 83 30.38 0.16 -18.65
C ARG A 83 30.79 -1.27 -19.02
N ILE A 84 29.78 -2.13 -19.28
CA ILE A 84 29.54 -2.79 -20.58
C ILE A 84 28.03 -3.09 -20.68
N LYS A 85 27.43 -2.68 -21.80
CA LYS A 85 26.09 -3.09 -22.25
C LYS A 85 26.20 -4.53 -22.76
N THR A 86 25.35 -5.44 -22.28
CA THR A 86 24.72 -6.49 -23.10
C THR A 86 23.62 -7.22 -22.30
N THR A 87 22.39 -7.07 -22.80
CA THR A 87 21.36 -8.10 -22.92
C THR A 87 21.27 -9.20 -21.85
N LYS A 88 20.33 -9.02 -20.91
CA LYS A 88 19.46 -10.11 -20.40
C LYS A 88 18.22 -9.51 -19.73
N ALA A 89 17.34 -8.98 -20.57
CA ALA A 89 15.94 -8.77 -20.23
C ALA A 89 15.26 -10.15 -20.14
N LYS A 90 15.14 -10.71 -18.93
CA LYS A 90 13.99 -11.53 -18.50
C LYS A 90 14.13 -11.87 -17.03
N GLN A 91 13.04 -11.62 -16.30
CA GLN A 91 12.72 -12.17 -14.98
C GLN A 91 13.45 -11.59 -13.76
N LYS A 92 13.13 -10.31 -13.47
CA LYS A 92 12.90 -9.86 -12.09
C LYS A 92 11.95 -8.67 -12.15
N GLN A 93 10.68 -8.97 -12.46
CA GLN A 93 9.63 -7.97 -12.33
C GLN A 93 9.49 -7.70 -10.83
N ALA A 94 9.88 -6.49 -10.44
CA ALA A 94 9.77 -6.00 -9.09
C ALA A 94 8.36 -6.25 -8.57
N LYS A 95 8.26 -6.85 -7.38
CA LYS A 95 7.01 -7.12 -6.66
C LYS A 95 6.43 -5.78 -6.17
N ILE A 96 6.03 -4.91 -7.08
CA ILE A 96 5.25 -3.72 -6.77
C ILE A 96 3.87 -4.26 -6.37
N LYS A 97 3.50 -4.08 -5.10
CA LYS A 97 2.11 -4.25 -4.68
C LYS A 97 1.29 -3.17 -5.41
N HIS A 98 0.83 -3.47 -6.62
CA HIS A 98 -0.24 -2.69 -7.24
C HIS A 98 -1.43 -2.65 -6.27
N SER A 99 -2.18 -1.54 -6.19
CA SER A 99 -3.40 -1.47 -5.37
C SER A 99 -4.43 -2.50 -5.84
N ASP A 100 -5.39 -2.86 -4.98
CA ASP A 100 -6.47 -3.75 -5.38
C ASP A 100 -7.40 -3.03 -6.37
N GLU A 101 -7.60 -1.71 -6.20
CA GLU A 101 -8.20 -0.81 -7.19
C GLU A 101 -7.57 -0.97 -8.59
N ALA A 102 -6.25 -0.77 -8.71
CA ALA A 102 -5.57 -0.84 -10.00
C ALA A 102 -5.73 -2.23 -10.64
N TYR A 103 -5.65 -3.29 -9.83
CA TYR A 103 -5.84 -4.66 -10.30
C TYR A 103 -7.23 -4.88 -10.90
N ILE A 104 -8.29 -4.47 -10.20
CA ILE A 104 -9.68 -4.65 -10.67
C ILE A 104 -9.94 -3.81 -11.92
N ILE A 105 -9.46 -2.57 -11.95
CA ILE A 105 -9.65 -1.70 -13.11
C ILE A 105 -8.92 -2.26 -14.35
N ASP A 106 -7.72 -2.80 -14.18
CA ASP A 106 -7.00 -3.43 -15.29
C ASP A 106 -7.74 -4.66 -15.84
N LEU A 107 -8.43 -5.43 -14.99
CA LEU A 107 -9.32 -6.50 -15.45
C LEU A 107 -10.57 -5.96 -16.15
N CYS A 108 -11.13 -4.84 -15.70
CA CYS A 108 -12.25 -4.18 -16.37
C CYS A 108 -11.87 -3.74 -17.78
N ASP A 109 -10.67 -3.16 -17.96
CA ASP A 109 -10.14 -2.83 -19.29
C ASP A 109 -10.06 -4.06 -20.20
N GLU A 110 -9.59 -5.19 -19.66
CA GLU A 110 -9.47 -6.46 -20.41
C GLU A 110 -10.85 -6.98 -20.85
N VAL A 111 -11.85 -6.93 -19.97
CA VAL A 111 -13.23 -7.36 -20.27
C VAL A 111 -13.91 -6.42 -21.28
N LEU A 112 -13.68 -5.11 -21.15
CA LEU A 112 -14.27 -4.11 -22.05
C LEU A 112 -13.50 -3.96 -23.36
N LYS A 113 -12.25 -4.43 -23.43
CA LYS A 113 -11.29 -4.22 -24.52
C LYS A 113 -11.04 -2.73 -24.80
N LEU A 114 -11.08 -1.91 -23.75
CA LEU A 114 -10.90 -0.46 -23.81
C LEU A 114 -9.99 -0.02 -22.67
N LYS A 115 -9.25 1.08 -22.89
CA LYS A 115 -8.50 1.75 -21.82
C LYS A 115 -9.30 2.96 -21.34
N GLY A 116 -9.76 2.90 -20.09
CA GLY A 116 -10.46 4.02 -19.47
C GLY A 116 -9.51 5.09 -18.91
N SER A 117 -9.98 6.33 -18.86
CA SER A 117 -9.28 7.46 -18.23
C SER A 117 -9.26 7.27 -16.71
N ARG A 118 -8.08 7.06 -16.13
CA ARG A 118 -7.90 6.86 -14.67
C ARG A 118 -8.04 8.17 -13.91
N GLN A 119 -8.61 8.12 -12.70
CA GLN A 119 -8.79 9.30 -11.83
C GLN A 119 -9.45 10.48 -12.56
N HIS A 120 -10.39 10.18 -13.46
CA HIS A 120 -11.01 11.17 -14.33
C HIS A 120 -11.80 12.19 -13.50
N ARG A 121 -11.84 13.44 -13.95
CA ARG A 121 -12.47 14.55 -13.22
C ARG A 121 -13.41 15.30 -14.15
N PHE A 122 -14.71 15.18 -13.88
CA PHE A 122 -15.73 15.94 -14.58
C PHE A 122 -15.84 17.37 -14.03
N ASP A 123 -16.27 18.31 -14.86
CA ASP A 123 -16.48 19.70 -14.45
C ASP A 123 -17.66 19.87 -13.49
N PHE A 124 -18.72 19.07 -13.68
CA PHE A 124 -19.93 19.12 -12.86
C PHE A 124 -19.78 18.39 -11.50
N LEU A 125 -18.83 17.46 -11.40
CA LEU A 125 -18.66 16.62 -10.20
C LEU A 125 -17.65 17.25 -9.24
N ARG A 126 -18.15 18.08 -8.32
CA ARG A 126 -17.32 18.84 -7.37
C ARG A 126 -17.63 18.50 -5.91
N GLY A 127 -16.62 18.63 -5.06
CA GLY A 127 -16.72 18.49 -3.61
C GLY A 127 -17.26 19.76 -2.95
N ASP A 128 -17.32 19.75 -1.62
CA ASP A 128 -17.79 20.89 -0.81
C ASP A 128 -16.92 22.15 -0.97
N SER A 129 -15.61 21.97 -1.15
CA SER A 129 -14.62 23.03 -1.42
C SER A 129 -14.59 23.48 -2.88
N GLY A 130 -15.49 23.00 -3.75
CA GLY A 130 -15.47 23.27 -5.19
C GLY A 130 -14.41 22.48 -5.98
N THR A 131 -13.57 21.68 -5.29
CA THR A 131 -12.57 20.80 -5.91
C THR A 131 -13.25 19.71 -6.73
N LYS A 132 -12.83 19.48 -7.98
CA LYS A 132 -13.35 18.37 -8.81
C LYS A 132 -13.05 17.03 -8.16
N LEU A 133 -14.05 16.17 -8.03
CA LEU A 133 -13.88 14.84 -7.45
C LEU A 133 -13.37 13.86 -8.52
N PRO A 134 -12.34 13.05 -8.23
CA PRO A 134 -11.92 12.00 -9.13
C PRO A 134 -12.89 10.81 -9.05
N VAL A 135 -13.09 10.15 -10.19
CA VAL A 135 -13.64 8.79 -10.30
C VAL A 135 -12.50 7.83 -10.66
N ASP A 136 -12.56 6.58 -10.24
CA ASP A 136 -11.41 5.67 -10.40
C ASP A 136 -11.06 5.43 -11.88
N VAL A 137 -12.09 5.16 -12.71
CA VAL A 137 -11.94 5.07 -14.16
C VAL A 137 -13.19 5.51 -14.92
N TYR A 138 -13.00 6.17 -16.05
CA TYR A 138 -14.06 6.55 -17.00
C TYR A 138 -13.80 6.02 -18.42
N TYR A 139 -14.76 5.30 -18.98
CA TYR A 139 -14.76 4.78 -20.36
C TYR A 139 -15.65 5.68 -21.23
N HIS A 140 -15.02 6.63 -21.92
CA HIS A 140 -15.73 7.67 -22.67
C HIS A 140 -16.69 7.12 -23.73
N SER A 141 -16.25 6.15 -24.54
CA SER A 141 -17.08 5.55 -25.60
C SER A 141 -18.30 4.79 -25.10
N LEU A 142 -18.36 4.45 -23.81
CA LEU A 142 -19.47 3.74 -23.18
C LEU A 142 -20.29 4.62 -22.24
N ASN A 143 -19.90 5.89 -22.05
CA ASN A 143 -20.42 6.75 -20.98
C ASN A 143 -20.50 6.02 -19.62
N LEU A 144 -19.44 5.29 -19.28
CA LEU A 144 -19.40 4.40 -18.12
C LEU A 144 -18.28 4.79 -17.17
N VAL A 145 -18.61 4.99 -15.91
CA VAL A 145 -17.67 5.06 -14.79
C VAL A 145 -17.67 3.75 -14.03
N ILE A 146 -16.49 3.27 -13.69
CA ILE A 146 -16.31 2.14 -12.76
C ILE A 146 -15.57 2.64 -11.52
N GLU A 147 -16.08 2.29 -10.34
CA GLU A 147 -15.42 2.52 -9.05
C GLU A 147 -15.17 1.20 -8.31
N TYR A 148 -14.10 1.16 -7.53
CA TYR A 148 -13.76 0.02 -6.68
C TYR A 148 -13.73 0.43 -5.21
N TYR A 149 -14.62 -0.17 -4.41
CA TYR A 149 -14.72 0.11 -2.98
C TYR A 149 -13.84 -0.87 -2.20
N GLU A 150 -12.68 -0.37 -1.76
CA GLU A 150 -11.85 -1.04 -0.76
C GLU A 150 -12.52 -1.01 0.62
N ARG A 151 -12.05 -1.85 1.56
CA ARG A 151 -12.54 -1.93 2.96
C ARG A 151 -12.71 -0.57 3.65
N GLN A 152 -11.89 0.42 3.29
CA GLN A 152 -11.93 1.76 3.88
C GLN A 152 -13.22 2.55 3.56
N HIS A 153 -14.10 2.01 2.70
CA HIS A 153 -15.44 2.56 2.45
C HIS A 153 -16.54 1.88 3.30
N SER A 154 -16.30 0.70 3.89
CA SER A 154 -17.31 -0.03 4.68
C SER A 154 -17.09 0.02 6.19
N GLU A 155 -15.87 0.28 6.67
CA GLU A 155 -15.55 0.37 8.10
C GLU A 155 -14.94 1.72 8.46
N ALA A 156 -15.46 2.37 9.51
CA ALA A 156 -14.88 3.59 10.04
C ALA A 156 -13.42 3.36 10.43
N VAL A 157 -12.51 4.20 9.94
CA VAL A 157 -11.10 4.24 10.32
C VAL A 157 -10.93 5.33 11.38
N PRO A 158 -11.03 5.02 12.69
CA PRO A 158 -11.34 6.02 13.71
C PRO A 158 -10.29 7.12 13.86
N HIS A 159 -9.05 6.87 13.44
CA HIS A 159 -7.95 7.84 13.51
C HIS A 159 -7.97 8.86 12.35
N PHE A 160 -8.37 8.44 11.15
CA PHE A 160 -8.42 9.33 9.98
C PHE A 160 -9.78 9.99 9.81
N ASP A 161 -10.84 9.27 10.18
CA ASP A 161 -12.20 9.74 9.95
C ASP A 161 -12.56 10.90 10.87
N LYS A 162 -11.99 10.97 12.08
CA LYS A 162 -12.21 12.07 13.03
C LYS A 162 -11.49 13.38 12.66
N ARG A 163 -10.68 13.40 11.60
CA ARG A 163 -10.05 14.64 11.15
C ARG A 163 -11.11 15.55 10.54
N MET A 164 -11.22 16.77 11.05
CA MET A 164 -12.13 17.78 10.51
C MET A 164 -11.67 18.23 9.12
N THR A 165 -12.64 18.43 8.23
CA THR A 165 -12.46 18.97 6.88
C THR A 165 -12.65 20.49 6.89
N VAL A 166 -12.32 21.15 5.78
CA VAL A 166 -12.52 22.60 5.57
C VAL A 166 -13.99 23.00 5.71
N SER A 167 -14.92 22.08 5.44
CA SER A 167 -16.36 22.23 5.56
C SER A 167 -16.93 21.96 6.95
N GLY A 168 -16.08 21.72 7.96
CA GLY A 168 -16.54 21.46 9.32
C GLY A 168 -17.19 20.09 9.52
N MET A 169 -16.94 19.13 8.64
CA MET A 169 -17.40 17.75 8.78
C MET A 169 -16.23 16.82 9.07
N SER A 170 -16.51 15.59 9.53
CA SER A 170 -15.46 14.58 9.65
C SER A 170 -15.02 14.08 8.27
N ARG A 171 -13.76 13.65 8.13
CA ARG A 171 -13.24 13.10 6.87
C ARG A 171 -14.00 11.85 6.42
N GLY A 172 -14.51 11.06 7.37
CA GLY A 172 -15.34 9.89 7.09
C GLY A 172 -16.70 10.28 6.49
N GLU A 173 -17.37 11.27 7.07
CA GLU A 173 -18.64 11.81 6.53
C GLU A 173 -18.44 12.44 5.15
N GLN A 174 -17.34 13.17 4.95
CA GLN A 174 -17.04 13.77 3.66
C GLN A 174 -16.87 12.71 2.55
N ARG A 175 -16.24 11.57 2.86
CA ARG A 175 -16.14 10.45 1.89
C ARG A 175 -17.50 9.89 1.53
N LYS A 176 -18.36 9.65 2.52
CA LYS A 176 -19.74 9.17 2.31
C LYS A 176 -20.54 10.13 1.43
N LEU A 177 -20.45 11.43 1.73
CA LEU A 177 -21.10 12.47 0.94
C LEU A 177 -20.60 12.48 -0.52
N TYR A 178 -19.30 12.28 -0.73
CA TYR A 178 -18.74 12.25 -2.08
C TYR A 178 -19.14 10.99 -2.85
N ASP A 179 -19.15 9.84 -2.20
CA ASP A 179 -19.62 8.59 -2.81
C ASP A 179 -21.10 8.70 -3.21
N GLU A 180 -21.94 9.29 -2.36
CA GLU A 180 -23.35 9.59 -2.68
C GLU A 180 -23.47 10.60 -3.82
N ARG A 181 -22.68 11.67 -3.81
CA ARG A 181 -22.68 12.67 -4.90
C ARG A 181 -22.33 12.04 -6.24
N ARG A 182 -21.39 11.09 -6.30
CA ARG A 182 -21.09 10.36 -7.55
C ARG A 182 -22.27 9.52 -8.01
N ARG A 183 -22.95 8.81 -7.11
CA ARG A 183 -24.13 8.00 -7.43
C ARG A 183 -25.29 8.82 -7.97
N ILE A 184 -25.41 10.08 -7.56
CA ILE A 184 -26.48 10.97 -7.99
C ILE A 184 -26.09 11.73 -9.26
N GLU A 185 -24.91 12.37 -9.28
CA GLU A 185 -24.54 13.31 -10.34
C GLU A 185 -24.11 12.60 -11.63
N LEU A 186 -23.49 11.41 -11.56
CA LEU A 186 -23.10 10.69 -12.78
C LEU A 186 -24.34 10.27 -13.61
N PRO A 187 -25.35 9.58 -13.04
CA PRO A 187 -26.54 9.20 -13.80
C PRO A 187 -27.35 10.40 -14.29
N LYS A 188 -27.44 11.49 -13.51
CA LYS A 188 -28.09 12.73 -13.95
C LYS A 188 -27.48 13.31 -15.24
N ASN A 189 -26.18 13.09 -15.45
CA ASN A 189 -25.45 13.53 -16.64
C ASN A 189 -25.36 12.43 -17.72
N GLY A 190 -26.21 11.40 -17.65
CA GLY A 190 -26.24 10.30 -18.63
C GLY A 190 -25.04 9.34 -18.54
N ILE A 191 -24.28 9.39 -17.45
CA ILE A 191 -23.12 8.52 -17.22
C ILE A 191 -23.53 7.37 -16.31
N GLN A 192 -23.37 6.15 -16.79
CA GLN A 192 -23.61 4.95 -16.01
C GLN A 192 -22.51 4.78 -14.96
N LEU A 193 -22.89 4.33 -13.75
CA LEU A 193 -21.96 4.05 -12.66
C LEU A 193 -22.05 2.57 -12.28
N VAL A 194 -20.92 1.87 -12.32
CA VAL A 194 -20.79 0.54 -11.73
C VAL A 194 -19.76 0.54 -10.62
N ILE A 195 -20.17 0.06 -9.46
CA ILE A 195 -19.33 -0.05 -8.29
C ILE A 195 -19.00 -1.53 -8.09
N PHE A 196 -17.74 -1.85 -7.84
CA PHE A 196 -17.28 -3.16 -7.41
C PHE A 196 -16.84 -3.09 -5.94
N ASP A 197 -17.53 -3.81 -5.06
CA ASP A 197 -17.10 -3.93 -3.66
C ASP A 197 -16.06 -5.04 -3.52
N TYR A 198 -15.08 -4.86 -2.63
CA TYR A 198 -14.08 -5.90 -2.34
C TYR A 198 -14.72 -7.25 -1.97
N SER A 199 -15.91 -7.24 -1.35
CA SER A 199 -16.61 -8.45 -0.92
C SER A 199 -17.10 -9.31 -2.08
N GLU A 200 -17.21 -8.75 -3.28
CA GLU A 200 -17.59 -9.48 -4.50
C GLU A 200 -16.47 -10.40 -5.00
N PHE A 201 -15.25 -10.25 -4.45
CA PHE A 201 -14.07 -10.99 -4.86
C PHE A 201 -13.50 -11.80 -3.70
N ALA A 202 -12.71 -12.83 -4.04
CA ALA A 202 -12.02 -13.62 -3.04
C ALA A 202 -10.97 -12.75 -2.32
N HIS A 203 -11.05 -12.66 -1.00
CA HIS A 203 -10.19 -11.82 -0.19
C HIS A 203 -9.70 -12.54 1.07
N THR A 204 -8.55 -12.08 1.57
CA THR A 204 -7.99 -12.47 2.87
C THR A 204 -8.87 -11.99 4.03
N THR A 205 -8.65 -12.51 5.25
CA THR A 205 -9.26 -11.94 6.47
C THR A 205 -8.94 -10.46 6.67
N GLY A 206 -7.77 -10.02 6.20
CA GLY A 206 -7.37 -8.60 6.12
C GLY A 206 -8.06 -7.81 5.00
N LYS A 207 -9.06 -8.39 4.32
CA LYS A 207 -9.87 -7.84 3.22
C LYS A 207 -9.06 -7.33 2.03
N ARG A 208 -7.86 -7.86 1.83
CA ARG A 208 -7.09 -7.69 0.59
C ARG A 208 -7.43 -8.78 -0.39
N LEU A 209 -7.49 -8.46 -1.68
CA LEU A 209 -7.81 -9.43 -2.73
C LEU A 209 -6.77 -10.56 -2.81
N LEU A 210 -7.26 -11.79 -3.01
CA LEU A 210 -6.45 -12.96 -3.34
C LEU A 210 -6.00 -12.96 -4.82
N ARG A 211 -6.65 -12.14 -5.66
CA ARG A 211 -6.33 -11.95 -7.09
C ARG A 211 -6.39 -13.23 -7.89
N GLN A 212 -7.56 -13.85 -7.90
CA GLN A 212 -7.83 -15.05 -8.64
C GLN A 212 -8.34 -14.67 -10.03
N LYS A 213 -7.44 -14.28 -10.94
CA LYS A 213 -7.77 -13.67 -12.24
C LYS A 213 -8.94 -14.33 -12.97
N LYS A 214 -8.99 -15.66 -13.06
CA LYS A 214 -10.08 -16.38 -13.74
C LYS A 214 -11.45 -16.15 -13.07
N ASN A 215 -11.50 -16.19 -11.76
CA ASN A 215 -12.72 -15.97 -10.98
C ASN A 215 -13.11 -14.49 -10.99
N ASP A 216 -12.13 -13.61 -10.83
CA ASP A 216 -12.35 -12.15 -10.80
C ASP A 216 -12.87 -11.65 -12.16
N LEU A 217 -12.33 -12.16 -13.27
CA LEU A 217 -12.86 -11.89 -14.62
C LEU A 217 -14.31 -12.37 -14.79
N ALA A 218 -14.69 -13.49 -14.17
CA ALA A 218 -16.06 -13.99 -14.25
C ALA A 218 -17.03 -13.08 -13.50
N VAL A 219 -16.65 -12.60 -12.31
CA VAL A 219 -17.42 -11.62 -11.52
C VAL A 219 -17.60 -10.32 -12.31
N ILE A 220 -16.50 -9.75 -12.80
CA ILE A 220 -16.50 -8.50 -13.59
C ILE A 220 -17.33 -8.68 -14.86
N GLY A 221 -17.10 -9.76 -15.59
CA GLY A 221 -17.82 -10.07 -16.83
C GLY A 221 -19.33 -10.20 -16.61
N LYS A 222 -19.77 -10.83 -15.51
CA LYS A 222 -21.19 -10.95 -15.18
C LYS A 222 -21.82 -9.58 -14.92
N LYS A 223 -21.13 -8.72 -14.16
CA LYS A 223 -21.64 -7.39 -13.80
C LYS A 223 -21.69 -6.42 -14.98
N LEU A 224 -20.62 -6.39 -15.78
CA LEU A 224 -20.52 -5.51 -16.95
C LEU A 224 -21.35 -5.97 -18.15
N LYS A 225 -21.75 -7.24 -18.23
CA LYS A 225 -22.67 -7.73 -19.28
C LYS A 225 -24.03 -7.05 -19.25
N VAL A 226 -24.49 -6.60 -18.08
CA VAL A 226 -25.78 -5.91 -17.92
C VAL A 226 -25.79 -4.55 -18.64
N ILE A 227 -24.62 -3.93 -18.81
CA ILE A 227 -24.45 -2.60 -19.42
C ILE A 227 -24.42 -2.66 -20.96
N LYS A 228 -24.02 -3.79 -21.54
CA LYS A 228 -23.90 -3.95 -23.00
C LYS A 228 -25.24 -4.19 -23.72
N LYS A 229 -26.37 -4.08 -23.01
CA LYS A 229 -27.73 -4.17 -23.56
C LYS A 229 -28.34 -2.79 -23.60
#